data_AF-A0A2D6JKH8-F1
#
_entry.id   AF-A0A2D6JKH8-F1
#
_cell.length_a   1.000
_cell.length_b   1.000
_cell.length_c   1.000
_cell.angle_alpha   90.00
_cell.angle_beta   90.00
_cell.angle_gamma   90.00
#
_symmetry.space_group_name_H-M   'P 1'
#
loop_
_entity.id
_entity.type
_entity.pdbx_description
1 polymer ?
#
loop_
_entity_poly.entity_id
_entity_poly.type
_entity_poly.pdbx_seq_one_letter_code
_entity_poly.pdbx_strand_id
1 'polypeptide(L)'
;MLGVLWLNLEMNFQELSKTNAFIEGSELWIIPKDDSNFWQHQLDWYLNFRLNNTFHHEKNYLSESILEIAENEEMDIKEMECSPECPKLLVGEHYFPCKYFLQIDFTEEDSWFESIELNRSMLQVQKARVFLPQGIQRERFFDLAKSKLSQMSELSFVLA
;
A
#
# COMPACT_ATOMS: atom_id res chain seq x y z
N MET A 1 -4.64 43.11 -4.32
CA MET A 1 -4.10 42.31 -5.43
C MET A 1 -3.00 41.43 -4.84
N LEU A 2 -3.38 40.27 -4.29
CA LEU A 2 -2.45 39.31 -3.68
C LEU A 2 -2.31 38.17 -4.69
N GLY A 3 -1.14 38.11 -5.34
CA GLY A 3 -0.80 37.02 -6.24
C GLY A 3 -0.64 35.74 -5.43
N VAL A 4 -1.57 34.81 -5.61
CA VAL A 4 -1.42 33.44 -5.14
C VAL A 4 -0.33 32.82 -6.03
N LEU A 5 0.86 32.68 -5.47
CA LEU A 5 1.93 31.85 -6.05
C LEU A 5 1.46 30.41 -5.98
N TRP A 6 0.89 29.93 -7.08
CA TRP A 6 0.76 28.50 -7.32
C TRP A 6 2.17 27.94 -7.46
N LEU A 7 2.73 27.41 -6.37
CA LEU A 7 3.87 26.51 -6.46
C LEU A 7 3.38 25.30 -7.25
N ASN A 8 3.72 25.26 -8.53
CA ASN A 8 3.71 24.02 -9.30
C ASN A 8 4.74 23.09 -8.64
N LEU A 9 4.28 22.31 -7.65
CA LEU A 9 5.02 21.16 -7.16
C LEU A 9 5.06 20.15 -8.31
N GLU A 10 6.11 20.20 -9.11
CA GLU A 10 6.42 19.11 -10.02
C GLU A 10 6.72 17.87 -9.18
N MET A 11 5.89 16.84 -9.33
CA MET A 11 6.15 15.54 -8.71
C MET A 11 7.48 14.99 -9.21
N ASN A 12 8.37 14.63 -8.29
CA ASN A 12 9.64 13.99 -8.62
C ASN A 12 9.43 12.48 -8.79
N PHE A 13 9.63 11.98 -10.02
CA PHE A 13 9.59 10.56 -10.31
C PHE A 13 10.99 9.95 -10.36
N GLN A 14 11.17 8.84 -9.68
CA GLN A 14 12.44 8.10 -9.68
C GLN A 14 12.23 6.60 -9.91
N GLU A 15 12.85 6.07 -10.96
CA GLU A 15 13.01 4.63 -11.09
C GLU A 15 14.18 4.15 -10.22
N LEU A 16 13.96 3.11 -9.43
CA LEU A 16 15.00 2.44 -8.65
C LEU A 16 15.37 1.11 -9.30
N SER A 17 16.67 0.82 -9.32
CA SER A 17 17.17 -0.51 -9.68
C SER A 17 16.76 -1.55 -8.64
N LYS A 18 16.75 -2.84 -9.02
CA LYS A 18 16.49 -3.94 -8.09
C LYS A 18 17.44 -3.95 -6.88
N THR A 19 18.68 -3.50 -7.06
CA THR A 19 19.67 -3.38 -5.96
C THR A 19 19.33 -2.28 -4.96
N ASN A 20 18.61 -1.24 -5.41
CA ASN A 20 18.23 -0.09 -4.60
C ASN A 20 16.74 -0.13 -4.21
N ALA A 21 16.02 -1.20 -4.56
CA ALA A 21 14.58 -1.31 -4.37
C ALA A 21 14.15 -1.21 -2.89
N PHE A 22 15.03 -1.59 -1.97
CA PHE A 22 14.74 -1.71 -0.55
C PHE A 22 15.49 -0.71 0.35
N ILE A 23 16.15 0.30 -0.24
CA ILE A 23 16.81 1.35 0.54
C ILE A 23 15.79 2.26 1.22
N GLU A 24 16.15 2.91 2.31
CA GLU A 24 15.30 3.92 2.94
C GLU A 24 15.02 5.11 2.00
N GLY A 25 13.97 5.88 2.29
CA GLY A 25 13.70 7.15 1.58
C GLY A 25 12.25 7.38 1.16
N SER A 26 11.35 6.43 1.41
CA SER A 26 9.90 6.61 1.19
C SER A 26 9.14 6.21 2.44
N GLU A 27 8.10 6.97 2.78
CA GLU A 27 7.28 6.74 3.98
C GLU A 27 6.36 5.54 3.80
N LEU A 28 5.81 5.41 2.59
CA LEU A 28 4.86 4.38 2.19
C LEU A 28 5.46 3.50 1.10
N TRP A 29 5.45 2.19 1.31
CA TRP A 29 5.76 1.19 0.30
C TRP A 29 4.48 0.47 -0.13
N ILE A 30 4.18 0.53 -1.42
CA ILE A 30 2.99 -0.06 -2.03
C ILE A 30 3.40 -1.35 -2.73
N ILE A 31 2.82 -2.46 -2.31
CA ILE A 31 3.14 -3.80 -2.76
C ILE A 31 1.90 -4.40 -3.45
N PRO A 32 2.03 -4.91 -4.68
CA PRO A 32 0.93 -5.56 -5.34
C PRO A 32 0.73 -6.96 -4.73
N LYS A 33 -0.52 -7.32 -4.50
CA LYS A 33 -0.91 -8.71 -4.30
C LYS A 33 -1.39 -9.23 -5.66
N ASP A 34 -0.52 -10.01 -6.28
CA ASP A 34 -0.73 -10.71 -7.54
C ASP A 34 -0.46 -12.20 -7.35
N ASP A 35 -0.79 -13.02 -8.34
CA ASP A 35 -0.60 -14.47 -8.28
C ASP A 35 0.88 -14.89 -8.16
N SER A 36 1.82 -14.01 -8.53
CA SER A 36 3.25 -14.30 -8.52
C SER A 36 3.86 -14.20 -7.12
N ASN A 37 3.26 -13.37 -6.24
CA ASN A 37 3.80 -12.97 -4.94
C ASN A 37 5.28 -12.55 -4.97
N PHE A 38 5.77 -12.09 -6.14
CA PHE A 38 7.19 -11.88 -6.40
C PHE A 38 7.81 -10.91 -5.39
N TRP A 39 7.19 -9.75 -5.21
CA TRP A 39 7.69 -8.73 -4.27
C TRP A 39 7.56 -9.12 -2.82
N GLN A 40 6.51 -9.85 -2.45
CA GLN A 40 6.32 -10.34 -1.08
C GLN A 40 7.45 -11.28 -0.67
N HIS A 41 7.81 -12.23 -1.56
CA HIS A 41 8.93 -13.12 -1.31
C HIS A 41 10.27 -12.38 -1.19
N GLN A 42 10.52 -11.38 -2.05
CA GLN A 42 11.74 -10.58 -1.99
C GLN A 42 11.82 -9.76 -0.69
N LEU A 43 10.71 -9.15 -0.28
CA LEU A 43 10.63 -8.36 0.95
C LEU A 43 10.80 -9.24 2.19
N ASP A 44 10.15 -10.40 2.24
CA ASP A 44 10.29 -11.35 3.34
C ASP A 44 11.73 -11.80 3.51
N TRP A 45 12.40 -12.10 2.40
CA TRP A 45 13.81 -12.48 2.43
C TRP A 45 14.72 -11.32 2.85
N TYR A 46 14.57 -10.14 2.22
CA TYR A 46 15.48 -9.02 2.41
C TYR A 46 15.33 -8.38 3.81
N LEU A 47 14.10 -8.21 4.28
CA LEU A 47 13.81 -7.57 5.57
C LEU A 47 13.73 -8.58 6.72
N ASN A 48 14.01 -9.87 6.47
CA ASN A 48 13.70 -10.98 7.39
C ASN A 48 12.27 -10.88 7.91
N PHE A 49 11.36 -10.46 7.03
CA PHE A 49 9.99 -10.17 7.36
C PHE A 49 9.16 -11.44 7.15
N ARG A 50 8.05 -11.55 7.86
CA ARG A 50 7.03 -12.56 7.59
C ARG A 50 5.76 -11.86 7.11
N LEU A 51 5.88 -10.98 6.12
CA LEU A 51 4.73 -10.31 5.47
C LEU A 51 3.75 -11.34 4.96
N ASN A 52 4.24 -12.44 4.37
CA ASN A 52 3.35 -13.47 3.88
C ASN A 52 2.41 -13.96 5.00
N ASN A 53 2.96 -14.27 6.18
CA ASN A 53 2.14 -14.68 7.33
C ASN A 53 1.26 -13.55 7.88
N THR A 54 1.77 -12.32 7.88
CA THR A 54 1.07 -11.15 8.43
C THR A 54 -0.12 -10.77 7.56
N PHE A 55 0.04 -10.80 6.25
CA PHE A 55 -1.03 -10.53 5.30
C PHE A 55 -1.95 -11.74 5.10
N HIS A 56 -1.51 -12.98 5.30
CA HIS A 56 -2.37 -14.16 5.28
C HIS A 56 -3.28 -14.31 6.52
N HIS A 57 -3.13 -13.46 7.54
CA HIS A 57 -4.06 -13.48 8.67
C HIS A 57 -5.47 -13.08 8.20
N GLU A 58 -6.32 -14.09 7.99
CA GLU A 58 -7.74 -13.91 7.76
C GLU A 58 -8.43 -13.51 9.06
N LYS A 59 -9.45 -12.66 8.97
CA LYS A 59 -10.14 -12.17 10.14
C LYS A 59 -10.73 -13.35 10.90
N ASN A 60 -10.36 -13.49 12.18
CA ASN A 60 -11.05 -14.41 13.07
C ASN A 60 -12.45 -13.86 13.31
N TYR A 61 -13.47 -14.60 12.89
CA TYR A 61 -14.84 -14.37 13.33
C TYR A 61 -14.91 -14.44 14.85
N LEU A 62 -15.79 -13.66 15.46
CA LEU A 62 -16.01 -13.78 16.90
C LEU A 62 -16.48 -15.22 17.18
N SER A 63 -15.84 -15.87 18.16
CA SER A 63 -16.26 -17.22 18.55
C SER A 63 -17.72 -17.20 19.02
N GLU A 64 -18.47 -18.27 18.76
CA GLU A 64 -19.88 -18.41 19.19
C GLU A 64 -20.08 -18.06 20.67
N SER A 65 -19.16 -18.49 21.55
CA SER A 65 -19.23 -18.18 22.98
C SER A 65 -19.16 -16.68 23.32
N ILE A 66 -18.45 -15.88 22.51
CA ILE A 66 -18.41 -14.42 22.70
C ILE A 66 -19.70 -13.78 22.20
N LEU A 67 -20.26 -14.28 21.09
CA LEU A 67 -21.54 -13.83 20.57
C LEU A 67 -22.68 -14.13 21.55
N GLU A 68 -22.68 -15.31 22.17
CA GLU A 68 -23.63 -15.69 23.22
C GLU A 68 -23.53 -14.79 24.46
N ILE A 69 -22.32 -14.47 24.92
CA ILE A 69 -22.13 -13.54 26.05
C ILE A 69 -22.66 -12.14 25.67
N ALA A 70 -22.36 -11.67 24.47
CA ALA A 70 -22.80 -10.36 23.99
C ALA A 70 -24.33 -10.26 23.90
N GLU A 71 -24.99 -11.30 23.41
CA GLU A 71 -26.45 -11.37 23.35
C GLU A 71 -27.07 -11.37 24.76
N ASN A 72 -26.51 -12.14 25.70
CA ASN A 72 -26.99 -12.22 27.08
C ASN A 72 -26.81 -10.90 27.86
N GLU A 73 -25.78 -10.13 27.55
CA GLU A 73 -25.49 -8.84 28.19
C GLU A 73 -26.08 -7.64 27.43
N GLU A 74 -26.98 -7.89 26.45
CA GLU A 74 -27.60 -6.87 25.59
C GLU A 74 -26.57 -5.93 24.91
N MET A 75 -25.38 -6.45 24.59
CA MET A 75 -24.30 -5.71 23.95
C MET A 75 -24.46 -5.72 22.42
N ASP A 76 -24.59 -4.53 21.81
CA ASP A 76 -24.55 -4.36 20.35
C ASP A 76 -23.10 -4.45 19.85
N ILE A 77 -22.61 -5.68 19.62
CA ILE A 77 -21.32 -5.91 18.98
C ILE A 77 -21.52 -5.96 17.46
N LYS A 78 -21.14 -4.87 16.79
CA LYS A 78 -21.07 -4.84 15.33
C LYS A 78 -19.79 -5.53 14.88
N GLU A 79 -19.91 -6.70 14.26
CA GLU A 79 -18.80 -7.21 13.46
C GLU A 79 -18.52 -6.21 12.33
N MET A 80 -17.32 -5.62 12.33
CA MET A 80 -16.90 -4.81 11.18
C MET A 80 -16.72 -5.72 9.98
N GLU A 81 -17.67 -5.72 9.05
CA GLU A 81 -17.47 -6.35 7.75
C GLU A 81 -16.24 -5.70 7.08
N CYS A 82 -15.20 -6.50 6.87
CA CYS A 82 -14.04 -6.07 6.11
C CYS A 82 -14.00 -6.96 4.88
N SER A 83 -14.18 -6.37 3.69
CA SER A 83 -14.09 -7.12 2.44
C SER A 83 -12.72 -7.81 2.36
N PRO A 84 -12.63 -9.08 1.94
CA PRO A 84 -11.34 -9.75 1.74
C PRO A 84 -10.46 -9.03 0.71
N GLU A 85 -11.05 -8.20 -0.16
CA GLU A 85 -10.38 -7.38 -1.17
C GLU A 85 -9.85 -6.03 -0.60
N CYS A 86 -9.95 -5.82 0.71
CA CYS A 86 -9.47 -4.59 1.33
C CYS A 86 -7.92 -4.51 1.28
N PRO A 87 -7.37 -3.31 1.01
CA PRO A 87 -5.94 -3.05 1.17
C PRO A 87 -5.47 -3.39 2.58
N LYS A 88 -4.34 -4.09 2.69
CA LYS A 88 -3.78 -4.46 3.98
C LYS A 88 -2.65 -3.52 4.34
N LEU A 89 -2.77 -2.86 5.47
CA LEU A 89 -1.78 -1.93 5.99
C LEU A 89 -0.98 -2.58 7.12
N LEU A 90 0.34 -2.48 7.04
CA LEU A 90 1.24 -2.83 8.13
C LEU A 90 2.08 -1.61 8.50
N VAL A 91 2.09 -1.30 9.80
CA VAL A 91 2.84 -0.18 10.36
C VAL A 91 4.16 -0.71 10.92
N GLY A 92 5.26 -0.22 10.37
CA GLY A 92 6.62 -0.73 10.63
C GLY A 92 7.55 0.25 11.38
N GLU A 93 7.01 1.35 11.89
CA GLU A 93 7.77 2.48 12.45
C GLU A 93 8.98 2.02 13.31
N HIS A 94 10.17 2.56 12.99
CA HIS A 94 11.49 2.29 13.61
C HIS A 94 12.18 0.94 13.35
N TYR A 95 11.50 -0.07 12.82
CA TYR A 95 12.09 -1.39 12.58
C TYR A 95 12.28 -1.72 11.10
N PHE A 96 11.75 -0.87 10.23
CA PHE A 96 11.73 -1.07 8.79
C PHE A 96 12.16 0.18 8.04
N PRO A 97 12.60 0.03 6.78
CA PRO A 97 13.08 1.15 5.95
C PRO A 97 11.96 2.11 5.49
N CYS A 98 10.71 1.84 5.86
CA CYS A 98 9.56 2.69 5.66
C CYS A 98 8.61 2.62 6.86
N LYS A 99 7.70 3.58 6.95
CA LYS A 99 6.71 3.65 8.04
C LYS A 99 5.52 2.73 7.78
N TYR A 100 5.11 2.63 6.52
CA TYR A 100 3.91 1.91 6.11
C TYR A 100 4.21 0.96 4.96
N PHE A 101 3.75 -0.27 5.07
CA PHE A 101 3.62 -1.21 3.97
C PHE A 101 2.14 -1.36 3.65
N LEU A 102 1.77 -1.08 2.41
CA LEU A 102 0.40 -1.20 1.93
C LEU A 102 0.36 -2.25 0.83
N GLN A 103 -0.32 -3.36 1.10
CA GLN A 103 -0.59 -4.37 0.10
C GLN A 103 -1.96 -4.12 -0.53
N ILE A 104 -2.01 -4.06 -1.86
CA ILE A 104 -3.25 -3.84 -2.63
C ILE A 104 -3.36 -4.94 -3.69
N ASP A 105 -4.53 -5.56 -3.77
CA ASP A 105 -4.84 -6.55 -4.81
C ASP A 105 -4.72 -5.92 -6.20
N PHE A 106 -3.88 -6.51 -7.05
CA PHE A 106 -3.68 -6.05 -8.42
C PHE A 106 -4.59 -6.84 -9.36
N THR A 107 -5.76 -6.28 -9.65
CA THR A 107 -6.76 -6.86 -10.55
C THR A 107 -6.80 -6.13 -11.90
N GLU A 108 -6.94 -4.80 -11.86
CA GLU A 108 -6.94 -3.92 -13.02
C GLU A 108 -6.08 -2.67 -12.72
N GLU A 109 -5.41 -2.13 -13.73
CA GLU A 109 -4.50 -0.98 -13.56
C GLU A 109 -5.22 0.24 -12.95
N ASP A 110 -6.33 0.69 -13.55
CA ASP A 110 -6.99 1.93 -13.14
C ASP A 110 -7.51 1.86 -11.70
N SER A 111 -8.18 0.75 -11.34
CA SER A 111 -8.70 0.55 -9.98
C SER A 111 -7.57 0.42 -8.95
N TRP A 112 -6.44 -0.17 -9.33
CA TRP A 112 -5.27 -0.28 -8.46
C TRP A 112 -4.66 1.10 -8.17
N PHE A 113 -4.49 1.96 -9.19
CA PHE A 113 -3.99 3.32 -9.00
C PHE A 113 -4.95 4.20 -8.18
N GLU A 114 -6.26 4.05 -8.37
CA GLU A 114 -7.27 4.74 -7.56
C GLU A 114 -7.20 4.31 -6.10
N SER A 115 -7.02 3.01 -5.84
CA SER A 115 -6.81 2.48 -4.50
C SER A 115 -5.52 3.02 -3.87
N ILE A 116 -4.42 3.12 -4.63
CA ILE A 116 -3.17 3.73 -4.16
C ILE A 116 -3.43 5.17 -3.71
N GLU A 117 -4.06 5.99 -4.55
CA GLU A 117 -4.27 7.40 -4.25
C GLU A 117 -5.19 7.60 -3.03
N LEU A 118 -6.27 6.81 -2.96
CA LEU A 118 -7.19 6.82 -1.83
C LEU A 118 -6.45 6.54 -0.52
N ASN A 119 -5.74 5.40 -0.43
CA ASN A 119 -5.07 5.00 0.79
C ASN A 119 -3.92 5.94 1.16
N ARG A 120 -3.15 6.40 0.18
CA ARG A 120 -2.11 7.42 0.38
C ARG A 120 -2.70 8.70 0.99
N SER A 121 -3.80 9.21 0.44
CA SER A 121 -4.45 10.43 0.91
C SER A 121 -4.95 10.29 2.34
N MET A 122 -5.51 9.13 2.70
CA MET A 122 -5.94 8.80 4.05
C MET A 122 -4.77 8.75 5.04
N LEU A 123 -3.62 8.23 4.62
CA LEU A 123 -2.39 8.19 5.42
C LEU A 123 -1.63 9.53 5.45
N GLN A 124 -2.03 10.50 4.63
CA GLN A 124 -1.41 11.83 4.51
C GLN A 124 0.09 11.79 4.17
N VAL A 125 0.52 10.74 3.46
CA VAL A 125 1.92 10.56 3.06
C VAL A 125 2.22 11.25 1.72
N GLN A 126 3.42 11.81 1.63
CA GLN A 126 3.85 12.60 0.47
C GLN A 126 4.97 11.92 -0.32
N LYS A 127 5.61 10.91 0.27
CA LYS A 127 6.69 10.12 -0.34
C LYS A 127 6.32 8.65 -0.39
N ALA A 128 6.15 8.11 -1.59
CA ALA A 128 5.81 6.71 -1.78
C ALA A 128 6.80 5.98 -2.68
N ARG A 129 6.89 4.67 -2.46
CA ARG A 129 7.56 3.73 -3.35
C ARG A 129 6.55 2.70 -3.83
N VAL A 130 6.45 2.53 -5.14
CA VAL A 130 5.57 1.55 -5.77
C VAL A 130 6.38 0.40 -6.34
N PHE A 131 6.14 -0.81 -5.84
CA PHE A 131 6.66 -2.02 -6.44
C PHE A 131 5.67 -2.44 -7.54
N LEU A 132 6.12 -2.53 -8.79
CA LEU A 132 5.22 -2.78 -9.91
C LEU A 132 4.88 -4.26 -10.05
N PRO A 133 3.62 -4.64 -10.29
CA PRO A 133 3.26 -5.99 -10.71
C PRO A 133 4.03 -6.44 -11.96
N GLN A 134 4.15 -7.75 -12.15
CA GLN A 134 4.75 -8.29 -13.38
C GLN A 134 3.94 -7.88 -14.62
N GLY A 135 4.64 -7.49 -15.69
CA GLY A 135 4.02 -7.17 -16.98
C GLY A 135 3.63 -5.71 -17.19
N ILE A 136 3.64 -4.85 -16.14
CA ILE A 136 3.45 -3.41 -16.32
C ILE A 136 4.69 -2.81 -16.98
N GLN A 137 4.48 -2.16 -18.13
CA GLN A 137 5.54 -1.42 -18.82
C GLN A 137 5.81 -0.08 -18.14
N ARG A 138 7.09 0.34 -18.16
CA ARG A 138 7.55 1.60 -17.57
C ARG A 138 6.74 2.79 -18.06
N GLU A 139 6.57 2.92 -19.37
CA GLU A 139 5.92 4.05 -20.01
C GLU A 139 4.44 4.12 -19.59
N ARG A 140 3.77 2.97 -19.57
CA ARG A 140 2.38 2.84 -19.11
C ARG A 140 2.22 3.25 -17.65
N PHE A 141 3.14 2.83 -16.78
CA PHE A 141 3.16 3.26 -15.38
C PHE A 141 3.28 4.78 -15.26
N PHE A 142 4.21 5.41 -15.99
CA PHE A 142 4.41 6.86 -15.94
C PHE A 142 3.15 7.63 -16.34
N ASP A 143 2.46 7.20 -17.39
CA ASP A 143 1.25 7.87 -17.87
C ASP A 143 0.12 7.81 -16.82
N LEU A 144 -0.07 6.64 -16.20
CA LEU A 144 -1.06 6.44 -15.14
C LEU A 144 -0.68 7.18 -13.86
N ALA A 145 0.58 7.09 -13.43
CA ALA A 145 1.03 7.75 -12.21
C ALA A 145 0.97 9.29 -12.33
N LYS A 146 1.29 9.86 -13.50
CA LYS A 146 1.12 11.31 -13.74
C LYS A 146 -0.34 11.75 -13.68
N SER A 147 -1.26 10.93 -14.19
CA SER A 147 -2.68 11.29 -14.22
C SER A 147 -3.39 11.05 -12.88
N LYS A 148 -3.05 9.97 -12.17
CA LYS A 148 -3.77 9.50 -10.98
C LYS A 148 -3.07 9.83 -9.66
N LEU A 149 -1.74 9.94 -9.63
CA LEU A 149 -0.93 10.16 -8.41
C LEU A 149 -0.30 11.57 -8.35
N SER A 150 -0.90 12.54 -9.06
CA SER A 150 -0.35 13.89 -9.25
C SER A 150 -0.10 14.70 -7.98
N GLN A 151 -0.71 14.32 -6.86
CA GLN A 151 -0.61 15.03 -5.58
C GLN A 151 0.57 14.60 -4.71
N MET A 152 1.40 13.66 -5.17
CA MET A 152 2.61 13.25 -4.46
C MET A 152 3.77 14.22 -4.68
N SER A 153 4.56 14.46 -3.63
CA SER A 153 5.82 15.21 -3.76
C SER A 153 6.92 14.38 -4.40
N GLU A 154 7.04 13.10 -4.01
CA GLU A 154 8.06 12.18 -4.49
C GLU A 154 7.45 10.79 -4.68
N LEU A 155 7.61 10.23 -5.87
CA LEU A 155 7.20 8.88 -6.20
C LEU A 155 8.38 8.11 -6.77
N SER A 156 8.82 7.09 -6.05
CA SER A 156 9.78 6.11 -6.57
C SER A 156 9.06 4.85 -7.03
N PHE A 157 9.61 4.13 -8.01
CA PHE A 157 9.05 2.86 -8.45
C PHE A 157 10.12 1.82 -8.80
N VAL A 158 9.74 0.56 -8.73
CA VAL A 158 10.62 -0.59 -9.00
C VAL A 158 9.92 -1.55 -9.96
N LEU A 159 10.57 -1.88 -11.08
CA LEU A 159 10.08 -2.88 -12.04
C LEU A 159 10.35 -4.31 -11.55
N ALA A 160 9.37 -5.20 -11.74
CA ALA A 160 9.45 -6.62 -11.35
C ALA A 160 10.51 -7.42 -12.12
#